data_AF-A0A1I5N365-F1
#
_entry.id   AF-A0A1I5N365-F1
#
_cell.length_a   1.000
_cell.length_b   1.000
_cell.length_c   1.000
_cell.angle_alpha   90.00
_cell.angle_beta   90.00
_cell.angle_gamma   90.00
#
_symmetry.space_group_name_H-M   'P 1'
#
loop_
_entity.id
_entity.type
_entity.pdbx_description
1 polymer ?
#
loop_
_entity_poly.entity_id
_entity_poly.type
_entity_poly.pdbx_seq_one_letter_code
_entity_poly.pdbx_strand_id
1 'polypeptide(L)'
;MSGEENHEPIHALAEHWARKGRGEVDKVQATVNLARQLLAGGKVQPYGEGENPFEVAPYPWETSKPPADASRRIFLGTVSDLATGQGHTVWFAAALARDEDEFRRLLAVHIGHTLANGAKIKAGLGEFPFSRIFLSAPLREKLEKLDEFRDTPAGFFFVSRWHENRS
;
A
#
# COMPACT_ATOMS: atom_id res chain seq x y z
N MET A 1 37.33 17.50 -11.87
CA MET A 1 36.97 17.61 -10.45
C MET A 1 35.46 17.44 -10.37
N SER A 2 34.99 16.25 -10.01
CA SER A 2 33.56 15.97 -9.81
C SER A 2 33.21 16.41 -8.39
N GLY A 3 32.25 17.35 -8.28
CA GLY A 3 31.76 17.79 -6.97
C GLY A 3 31.12 16.63 -6.22
N GLU A 4 31.50 16.45 -4.96
CA GLU A 4 30.79 15.57 -4.04
C GLU A 4 29.40 16.14 -3.81
N GLU A 5 28.37 15.48 -4.35
CA GLU A 5 27.00 15.71 -3.90
C GLU A 5 26.93 15.30 -2.43
N ASN A 6 26.80 16.28 -1.53
CA ASN A 6 26.51 16.02 -0.14
C ASN A 6 25.10 15.43 -0.04
N HIS A 7 25.01 14.11 0.09
CA HIS A 7 23.75 13.45 0.37
C HIS A 7 23.29 13.77 1.79
N GLU A 8 22.13 14.42 1.92
CA GLU A 8 21.55 14.72 3.22
C GLU A 8 21.11 13.43 3.94
N PRO A 9 21.33 13.31 5.26
CA PRO A 9 20.85 12.17 6.02
C PRO A 9 19.32 12.14 6.05
N ILE A 10 18.74 10.97 5.84
CA ILE A 10 17.29 10.75 6.00
C ILE A 10 16.99 10.71 7.51
N HIS A 11 16.56 11.85 8.07
CA HIS A 11 16.34 12.03 9.51
C HIS A 11 15.45 10.96 10.15
N ALA A 12 14.35 10.57 9.49
CA ALA A 12 13.44 9.54 10.00
C ALA A 12 14.13 8.17 10.19
N LEU A 13 15.04 7.80 9.28
CA LEU A 13 15.82 6.56 9.39
C LEU A 13 16.88 6.67 10.48
N ALA A 14 17.54 7.82 10.60
CA ALA A 14 18.53 8.06 11.65
C ALA A 14 17.88 7.93 13.05
N GLU A 15 16.71 8.54 13.26
CA GLU A 15 15.94 8.38 14.50
C GLU A 15 15.54 6.92 14.75
N HIS A 16 15.06 6.21 13.72
CA HIS A 16 14.67 4.81 13.85
C HIS A 16 15.84 3.94 14.35
N TRP A 17 17.02 4.08 13.74
CA TRP A 17 18.20 3.31 14.15
C TRP A 17 18.75 3.74 15.51
N ALA A 18 18.71 5.02 15.84
CA ALA A 18 19.07 5.51 17.18
C ALA A 18 18.18 4.87 18.27
N ARG A 19 16.88 4.74 18.02
CA ARG A 19 15.94 4.09 18.94
C ARG A 19 16.19 2.59 19.11
N LYS A 20 16.76 1.92 18.10
CA LYS A 20 17.18 0.51 18.19
C LYS A 20 18.47 0.30 18.99
N GLY A 21 19.20 1.38 19.29
CA GLY A 21 20.36 1.38 20.17
C GLY A 21 21.70 1.18 19.44
N ARG A 22 22.79 1.42 20.18
CA ARG A 22 24.16 1.51 19.65
C ARG A 22 24.60 0.28 18.86
N GLY A 23 24.30 -0.93 19.35
CA GLY A 23 24.75 -2.16 18.68
C GLY A 23 24.16 -2.34 17.27
N GLU A 24 22.91 -1.92 17.04
CA GLU A 24 22.30 -1.96 15.71
C GLU A 24 22.88 -0.88 14.79
N VAL A 25 23.18 0.31 15.32
CA VAL A 25 23.87 1.36 14.58
C VAL A 25 25.26 0.90 14.13
N ASP A 26 26.03 0.24 15.01
CA ASP A 26 27.35 -0.30 14.69
C ASP A 26 27.29 -1.37 13.58
N LYS A 27 26.27 -2.23 13.59
CA LYS A 27 26.03 -3.22 12.51
C LYS A 27 25.71 -2.57 11.17
N VAL A 28 24.87 -1.53 11.17
CA VAL A 28 24.57 -0.76 9.95
C VAL A 28 25.84 -0.11 9.42
N GLN A 29 26.65 0.52 10.29
CA GLN A 29 27.91 1.13 9.89
C GLN A 29 28.90 0.11 9.32
N ALA A 30 29.02 -1.07 9.91
CA ALA A 30 29.88 -2.14 9.40
C ALA A 30 29.42 -2.62 8.01
N THR A 31 28.11 -2.76 7.81
CA THR A 31 27.51 -3.12 6.52
C THR A 31 27.79 -2.06 5.45
N VAL A 32 27.62 -0.77 5.78
CA VAL A 32 27.92 0.35 4.86
C VAL A 32 29.40 0.36 4.49
N ASN A 33 30.30 0.13 5.45
CA ASN A 33 31.73 0.07 5.19
C ASN A 33 32.09 -1.07 4.23
N LEU A 34 31.49 -2.27 4.42
CA LEU A 34 31.67 -3.39 3.51
C LEU A 34 31.14 -3.07 2.11
N ALA A 35 29.95 -2.48 2.00
CA ALA A 35 29.38 -2.08 0.72
C ALA A 35 30.29 -1.10 -0.04
N ARG A 36 30.87 -0.11 0.66
CA ARG A 36 31.85 0.83 0.09
C ARG A 36 33.11 0.10 -0.42
N GLN A 37 33.62 -0.87 0.31
CA GLN A 37 34.77 -1.67 -0.12
C GLN A 37 34.46 -2.51 -1.36
N LEU A 38 33.26 -3.12 -1.42
CA LEU A 38 32.81 -3.89 -2.58
C LEU A 38 32.67 -3.03 -3.84
N LEU A 39 32.13 -1.81 -3.69
CA LEU A 39 32.04 -0.82 -4.76
C LEU A 39 33.43 -0.36 -5.23
N ALA A 40 34.30 0.05 -4.30
CA ALA A 40 35.64 0.53 -4.63
C ALA A 40 36.50 -0.56 -5.30
N GLY A 41 36.30 -1.82 -4.93
CA GLY A 41 36.98 -2.97 -5.53
C GLY A 41 36.42 -3.41 -6.88
N GLY A 42 35.36 -2.78 -7.39
CA GLY A 42 34.70 -3.18 -8.64
C GLY A 42 34.10 -4.58 -8.62
N LYS A 43 33.92 -5.17 -7.44
CA LYS A 43 33.44 -6.56 -7.26
C LYS A 43 31.93 -6.70 -7.42
N VAL A 44 31.22 -5.58 -7.46
CA VAL A 44 29.76 -5.53 -7.55
C VAL A 44 29.41 -4.51 -8.62
N GLN A 45 28.60 -4.94 -9.58
CA GLN A 45 27.98 -4.05 -10.57
C GLN A 45 26.58 -3.66 -10.07
N PRO A 46 26.04 -2.50 -10.51
CA PRO A 46 24.62 -2.21 -10.32
C PRO A 46 23.79 -3.37 -10.89
N TYR A 47 22.66 -3.66 -10.24
CA TYR A 47 21.72 -4.64 -10.76
C TYR A 47 21.26 -4.24 -12.18
N GLY A 48 21.24 -5.21 -13.09
CA GLY A 48 20.47 -5.09 -14.32
C GLY A 48 18.96 -5.04 -14.04
N GLU A 49 18.17 -4.68 -15.06
CA GLU A 49 16.71 -4.66 -14.96
C GLU A 49 16.18 -6.05 -14.56
N GLY A 50 15.44 -6.12 -13.44
CA GLY A 50 14.90 -7.38 -12.92
C GLY A 50 15.90 -8.31 -12.22
N GLU A 51 17.17 -7.90 -12.05
CA GLU A 51 18.18 -8.71 -11.35
C GLU A 51 18.23 -8.45 -9.84
N ASN A 52 17.59 -7.37 -9.37
CA ASN A 52 17.63 -6.99 -7.96
C ASN A 52 16.78 -7.98 -7.13
N PRO A 53 17.40 -8.83 -6.29
CA PRO A 53 16.66 -9.81 -5.50
C PRO A 53 15.82 -9.17 -4.38
N PHE A 54 16.02 -7.87 -4.13
CA PHE A 54 15.24 -7.07 -3.19
C PHE A 54 14.11 -6.30 -3.88
N GLU A 55 14.02 -6.36 -5.21
CA GLU A 55 12.88 -5.83 -5.95
C GLU A 55 11.73 -6.83 -5.87
N VAL A 56 10.63 -6.39 -5.29
CA VAL A 56 9.43 -7.21 -5.18
C VAL A 56 8.74 -7.18 -6.54
N ALA A 57 8.63 -8.34 -7.19
CA ALA A 57 7.90 -8.46 -8.45
C ALA A 57 6.45 -7.94 -8.26
N PRO A 58 5.93 -7.19 -9.24
CA PRO A 58 4.59 -6.64 -9.12
C PRO A 58 3.56 -7.77 -9.03
N TYR A 59 2.50 -7.54 -8.25
CA TYR A 59 1.37 -8.46 -8.20
C TYR A 59 0.66 -8.50 -9.57
N PRO A 60 0.01 -9.62 -9.94
CA PRO A 60 -0.70 -9.72 -11.22
C PRO A 60 -1.71 -8.59 -11.45
N TRP A 61 -2.41 -8.14 -10.41
CA TRP A 61 -3.38 -7.04 -10.47
C TRP A 61 -2.73 -5.66 -10.68
N GLU A 62 -1.42 -5.49 -10.46
CA GLU A 62 -0.75 -4.20 -10.70
C GLU A 62 -0.53 -3.95 -12.20
N THR A 63 -0.39 -5.01 -12.97
CA THR A 63 -0.07 -4.96 -14.41
C THR A 63 -1.27 -5.29 -15.29
N SER A 64 -2.35 -5.82 -14.72
CA SER A 64 -3.55 -6.14 -15.48
C SER A 64 -4.23 -4.88 -16.02
N LYS A 65 -4.83 -5.01 -17.21
CA LYS A 65 -5.62 -3.93 -17.81
C LYS A 65 -7.10 -4.16 -17.49
N PRO A 66 -7.84 -3.12 -17.09
CA PRO A 66 -9.28 -3.22 -16.94
C PRO A 66 -9.92 -3.68 -18.26
N PRO A 67 -10.96 -4.53 -18.23
CA PRO A 67 -11.71 -4.88 -19.42
C PRO A 67 -12.26 -3.62 -20.10
N ALA A 68 -12.13 -3.55 -21.43
CA ALA A 68 -12.52 -2.37 -22.22
C ALA A 68 -14.02 -2.05 -22.09
N ASP A 69 -14.85 -3.10 -22.00
CA ASP A 69 -16.33 -2.99 -22.02
C ASP A 69 -16.96 -3.10 -20.63
N ALA A 70 -16.17 -3.19 -19.56
CA ALA A 70 -16.71 -3.31 -18.21
C ALA A 70 -17.24 -1.96 -17.72
N SER A 71 -18.51 -1.94 -17.31
CA SER A 71 -19.11 -0.80 -16.63
C SER A 71 -18.58 -0.68 -15.20
N ARG A 72 -18.35 0.54 -14.74
CA ARG A 72 -17.96 0.80 -13.35
C ARG A 72 -19.11 0.52 -12.41
N ARG A 73 -18.81 -0.18 -11.32
CA ARG A 73 -19.75 -0.50 -10.25
C ARG A 73 -19.08 -0.36 -8.89
N ILE A 74 -19.84 -0.45 -7.80
CA ILE A 74 -19.26 -0.32 -6.47
C ILE A 74 -18.54 -1.60 -6.10
N PHE A 75 -17.32 -1.44 -5.57
CA PHE A 75 -16.56 -2.48 -4.90
C PHE A 75 -16.28 -2.04 -3.47
N LEU A 76 -16.38 -2.99 -2.55
CA LEU A 76 -16.03 -2.83 -1.15
C LEU A 76 -14.79 -3.66 -0.84
N GLY A 77 -13.89 -3.13 -0.02
CA GLY A 77 -12.67 -3.79 0.38
C GLY A 77 -12.36 -3.62 1.85
N THR A 78 -11.79 -4.65 2.47
CA THR A 78 -11.19 -4.53 3.80
C THR A 78 -9.85 -5.24 3.88
N VAL A 79 -8.96 -4.69 4.70
CA VAL A 79 -7.73 -5.36 5.10
C VAL A 79 -7.42 -5.02 6.55
N SER A 80 -7.00 -6.03 7.30
CA SER A 80 -6.46 -5.87 8.64
C SER A 80 -4.95 -5.94 8.60
N ASP A 81 -4.29 -4.98 9.21
CA ASP A 81 -2.85 -4.97 9.44
C ASP A 81 -2.58 -5.08 10.94
N LEU A 82 -1.83 -6.12 11.31
CA LEU A 82 -1.37 -6.34 12.67
C LEU A 82 0.14 -6.10 12.70
N ALA A 83 0.52 -4.85 12.87
CA ALA A 83 1.91 -4.47 13.05
C ALA A 83 2.30 -4.65 14.52
N THR A 84 3.29 -5.51 14.80
CA THR A 84 3.82 -5.72 16.16
C THR A 84 4.24 -4.39 16.78
N GLY A 85 3.62 -4.02 17.90
CA GLY A 85 3.92 -2.78 18.63
C GLY A 85 3.21 -1.51 18.14
N GLN A 86 2.42 -1.56 17.07
CA GLN A 86 1.57 -0.44 16.61
C GLN A 86 0.07 -0.74 16.71
N GLY A 87 -0.32 -1.81 17.39
CA GLY A 87 -1.73 -2.19 17.52
C GLY A 87 -2.31 -2.79 16.25
N HIS A 88 -3.63 -2.94 16.23
CA HIS A 88 -4.37 -3.53 15.12
C HIS A 88 -5.05 -2.43 14.31
N THR A 89 -4.80 -2.39 13.00
CA THR A 89 -5.42 -1.43 12.10
C THR A 89 -6.33 -2.15 11.13
N VAL A 90 -7.59 -1.74 11.05
CA VAL A 90 -8.55 -2.22 10.06
C VAL A 90 -8.84 -1.10 9.08
N TRP A 91 -8.62 -1.37 7.80
CA TRP A 91 -8.98 -0.51 6.69
C TRP A 91 -10.28 -1.01 6.07
N PHE A 92 -11.15 -0.07 5.74
CA PHE A 92 -12.34 -0.27 4.94
C PHE A 92 -12.33 0.73 3.79
N ALA A 93 -12.61 0.26 2.58
CA ALA A 93 -12.67 1.08 1.39
C ALA A 93 -13.89 0.75 0.54
N ALA A 94 -14.41 1.76 -0.16
CA ALA A 94 -15.47 1.63 -1.15
C ALA A 94 -15.10 2.48 -2.37
N ALA A 95 -15.20 1.94 -3.58
CA ALA A 95 -14.85 2.70 -4.78
C ALA A 95 -15.64 2.23 -6.01
N LEU A 96 -15.75 3.11 -6.99
CA LEU A 96 -16.22 2.74 -8.34
C LEU A 96 -15.05 2.16 -9.14
N ALA A 97 -15.18 0.90 -9.54
CA ALA A 97 -14.18 0.21 -10.36
C ALA A 97 -14.89 -0.70 -11.38
N ARG A 98 -14.19 -1.06 -12.45
CA ARG A 98 -14.67 -1.98 -13.49
C ARG A 98 -14.50 -3.44 -13.09
N ASP A 99 -13.45 -3.72 -12.31
CA ASP A 99 -13.10 -5.04 -11.81
C ASP A 99 -12.40 -4.94 -10.45
N GLU A 100 -12.11 -6.11 -9.87
CA GLU A 100 -11.39 -6.21 -8.60
C GLU A 100 -9.97 -5.64 -8.70
N ASP A 101 -9.29 -5.82 -9.84
CA ASP A 101 -7.91 -5.37 -10.02
C ASP A 101 -7.82 -3.84 -10.08
N GLU A 102 -8.74 -3.17 -10.76
CA GLU A 102 -8.85 -1.71 -10.76
C GLU A 102 -9.16 -1.20 -9.36
N PHE A 103 -10.03 -1.89 -8.62
CA PHE A 103 -10.27 -1.57 -7.22
C PHE A 103 -8.98 -1.71 -6.38
N ARG A 104 -8.21 -2.79 -6.54
CA ARG A 104 -6.92 -3.00 -5.84
C ARG A 104 -5.92 -1.90 -6.19
N ARG A 105 -5.82 -1.50 -7.45
CA ARG A 105 -4.96 -0.38 -7.88
C ARG A 105 -5.37 0.94 -7.21
N LEU A 106 -6.66 1.25 -7.17
CA LEU A 106 -7.15 2.46 -6.46
C LEU A 106 -6.85 2.40 -4.96
N LEU A 107 -7.00 1.22 -4.35
CA LEU A 107 -6.71 0.99 -2.94
C LEU A 107 -5.20 1.13 -2.63
N ALA A 108 -4.33 0.58 -3.49
CA ALA A 108 -2.89 0.59 -3.32
C ALA A 108 -2.29 1.99 -3.25
N VAL A 109 -2.87 2.97 -3.96
CA VAL A 109 -2.47 4.38 -3.87
C VAL A 109 -2.61 4.93 -2.45
N HIS A 110 -3.53 4.39 -1.65
CA HIS A 110 -3.86 4.90 -0.32
C HIS A 110 -3.21 4.10 0.81
N ILE A 111 -3.08 2.78 0.66
CA ILE A 111 -2.61 1.89 1.74
C ILE A 111 -1.38 1.06 1.37
N GLY A 112 -0.82 1.25 0.16
CA GLY A 112 0.31 0.49 -0.35
C GLY A 112 -0.09 -0.86 -0.96
N HIS A 113 0.78 -1.37 -1.85
CA HIS A 113 0.55 -2.58 -2.64
C HIS A 113 0.39 -3.84 -1.78
N THR A 114 1.17 -3.98 -0.70
CA THR A 114 1.12 -5.16 0.16
C THR A 114 -0.25 -5.32 0.84
N LEU A 115 -0.78 -4.22 1.39
CA LEU A 115 -2.10 -4.23 2.04
C LEU A 115 -3.22 -4.32 1.01
N ALA A 116 -3.10 -3.65 -0.14
CA ALA A 116 -4.06 -3.78 -1.23
C ALA A 116 -4.13 -5.20 -1.80
N ASN A 117 -3.01 -5.93 -1.85
CA ASN A 117 -2.97 -7.34 -2.23
C ASN A 117 -3.62 -8.25 -1.16
N GLY A 118 -3.43 -7.94 0.12
CA GLY A 118 -4.08 -8.66 1.23
C GLY A 118 -5.57 -8.37 1.41
N ALA A 119 -6.13 -7.40 0.66
CA ALA A 119 -7.51 -6.98 0.84
C ALA A 119 -8.51 -8.06 0.39
N LYS A 120 -9.54 -8.25 1.21
CA LYS A 120 -10.76 -8.99 0.84
C LYS A 120 -11.69 -8.02 0.14
N ILE A 121 -12.08 -8.35 -1.09
CA ILE A 121 -12.87 -7.47 -1.95
C ILE A 121 -14.17 -8.15 -2.33
N LYS A 122 -15.24 -7.38 -2.45
CA LYS A 122 -16.55 -7.84 -2.90
C LYS A 122 -17.18 -6.79 -3.80
N ALA A 123 -17.76 -7.24 -4.91
CA ALA A 123 -18.58 -6.40 -5.77
C ALA A 123 -19.94 -6.13 -5.13
N GLY A 124 -20.47 -4.92 -5.33
CA GLY A 124 -21.74 -4.45 -4.81
C GLY A 124 -21.74 -4.18 -3.30
N LEU A 125 -22.92 -3.84 -2.77
CA LEU A 125 -23.12 -3.39 -1.39
C LEU A 125 -23.60 -4.47 -0.42
N GLY A 126 -23.40 -5.73 -0.80
CA GLY A 126 -23.77 -6.86 0.04
C GLY A 126 -23.16 -6.76 1.44
N GLU A 127 -23.73 -7.49 2.41
CA GLU A 127 -23.18 -7.48 3.76
C GLU A 127 -21.71 -7.92 3.72
N PHE A 128 -20.89 -7.07 4.32
CA PHE A 128 -19.45 -7.22 4.44
C PHE A 128 -19.08 -6.92 5.91
N PRO A 129 -18.10 -7.63 6.50
CA PRO A 129 -17.61 -7.32 7.85
C PRO A 129 -17.37 -5.83 8.06
N PHE A 130 -17.85 -5.30 9.18
CA PHE A 130 -17.72 -3.88 9.56
C PHE A 130 -18.41 -2.85 8.64
N SER A 131 -19.10 -3.27 7.58
CA SER A 131 -19.81 -2.35 6.68
C SER A 131 -20.85 -1.47 7.41
N ARG A 132 -21.45 -1.95 8.51
CA ARG A 132 -22.37 -1.16 9.34
C ARG A 132 -21.67 -0.08 10.18
N ILE A 133 -20.37 -0.25 10.46
CA ILE A 133 -19.56 0.71 11.23
C ILE A 133 -19.08 1.83 10.30
N PHE A 134 -18.66 1.47 9.08
CA PHE A 134 -18.03 2.40 8.16
C PHE A 134 -18.98 3.03 7.13
N LEU A 135 -20.11 2.40 6.82
CA LEU A 135 -21.15 2.97 5.94
C LEU A 135 -22.32 3.45 6.77
N SER A 136 -22.43 4.77 6.94
CA SER A 136 -23.66 5.38 7.45
C SER A 136 -24.84 5.05 6.53
N ALA A 137 -26.06 5.00 7.07
CA ALA A 137 -27.26 4.73 6.26
C ALA A 137 -27.39 5.67 5.04
N PRO A 138 -27.14 7.00 5.15
CA PRO A 138 -27.18 7.89 3.99
C PRO A 138 -26.09 7.60 2.95
N LEU A 139 -24.89 7.18 3.37
CA LEU A 139 -23.83 6.80 2.44
C LEU A 139 -24.19 5.49 1.73
N ARG A 140 -24.74 4.51 2.45
CA ARG A 140 -25.21 3.26 1.87
C ARG A 140 -26.26 3.50 0.78
N GLU A 141 -27.29 4.31 1.07
CA GLU A 141 -28.33 4.65 0.10
C GLU A 141 -27.74 5.35 -1.15
N LYS A 142 -26.77 6.25 -0.97
CA LYS A 142 -26.06 6.87 -2.10
C LYS A 142 -25.33 5.83 -2.93
N LEU A 143 -24.59 4.94 -2.30
CA LEU A 143 -23.85 3.90 -3.01
C LEU A 143 -24.78 2.94 -3.75
N GLU A 144 -25.95 2.62 -3.20
CA GLU A 144 -26.94 1.74 -3.84
C GLU A 144 -27.40 2.35 -5.16
N LYS A 145 -27.70 3.66 -5.17
CA LYS A 145 -28.04 4.39 -6.40
C LYS A 145 -26.91 4.34 -7.44
N LEU A 146 -25.65 4.41 -6.99
CA LEU A 146 -24.49 4.31 -7.87
C LEU A 146 -24.33 2.90 -8.47
N ASP A 147 -24.56 1.85 -7.70
CA ASP A 147 -24.46 0.46 -8.20
C ASP A 147 -25.60 0.13 -9.17
N GLU A 148 -26.75 0.82 -9.06
CA GLU A 148 -27.88 0.74 -10.01
C GLU A 148 -27.69 1.57 -11.29
N PHE A 149 -26.50 2.16 -11.50
CA PHE A 149 -26.18 3.04 -12.64
C PHE A 149 -27.08 4.29 -12.76
N ARG A 150 -27.72 4.72 -11.67
CA ARG A 150 -28.46 5.98 -11.61
C ARG A 150 -27.51 7.06 -11.09
N ASP A 151 -27.24 8.08 -11.90
CA ASP A 151 -26.38 9.22 -11.57
C ASP A 151 -24.92 8.85 -11.24
N THR A 152 -24.31 7.96 -12.03
CA THR A 152 -22.93 7.50 -11.79
C THR A 152 -21.92 8.65 -11.92
N PRO A 153 -21.19 9.02 -10.84
CA PRO A 153 -20.18 10.06 -10.91
C PRO A 153 -18.97 9.59 -11.72
N ALA A 154 -18.17 10.54 -12.20
CA ALA A 154 -16.93 10.25 -12.93
C ALA A 154 -15.90 9.48 -12.07
N GLY A 155 -16.06 9.48 -10.75
CA GLY A 155 -15.28 8.68 -9.82
C GLY A 155 -15.87 8.74 -8.41
N PHE A 156 -15.59 7.70 -7.64
CA PHE A 156 -15.90 7.65 -6.21
C PHE A 156 -14.84 6.78 -5.54
N PHE A 157 -14.27 7.29 -4.46
CA PHE A 157 -13.38 6.54 -3.59
C PHE A 157 -13.57 7.01 -2.15
N PHE A 158 -13.81 6.07 -1.26
CA PHE A 158 -13.94 6.29 0.17
C PHE A 158 -13.01 5.31 0.87
N VAL A 159 -12.25 5.82 1.84
CA VAL A 159 -11.42 5.00 2.72
C VAL A 159 -11.60 5.46 4.15
N SER A 160 -11.71 4.50 5.05
CA SER A 160 -11.78 4.71 6.48
C SER A 160 -10.87 3.74 7.19
N ARG A 161 -10.34 4.19 8.33
CA ARG A 161 -9.40 3.43 9.14
C ARG A 161 -9.89 3.38 10.57
N TRP A 162 -9.91 2.19 11.15
CA TRP A 162 -10.04 2.01 12.59
C TRP A 162 -8.71 1.50 13.14
N HIS A 163 -8.23 2.15 14.19
CA HIS A 163 -7.00 1.80 14.88
C HIS A 163 -7.32 1.41 16.32
N GLU A 164 -6.87 0.22 16.72
CA GLU A 164 -6.99 -0.31 18.07
C GLU A 164 -5.59 -0.38 18.69
N ASN A 165 -5.29 0.54 19.61
CA ASN A 165 -4.11 0.43 20.46
C ASN A 165 -4.36 -0.67 21.48
N ARG A 166 -3.71 -1.82 21.32
CA ARG A 166 -3.60 -2.80 22.40
C ARG A 166 -2.41 -2.41 23.27
N SER A 167 -2.70 -1.64 24.33
CA SER A 167 -1.80 -1.41 25.46
C SER A 167 -1.68 -2.65 26.31
#